data_AF-A0A0F6RHJ5-F1
#
_entry.id   AF-A0A0F6RHJ5-F1
#
_cell.length_a   1.000
_cell.length_b   1.000
_cell.length_c   1.000
_cell.angle_alpha   90.00
_cell.angle_beta   90.00
_cell.angle_gamma   90.00
#
_symmetry.space_group_name_H-M   'P 1'
#
loop_
_entity.id
_entity.type
_entity.pdbx_description
1 polymer ?
#
loop_
_entity_poly.entity_id
_entity_poly.type
_entity_poly.pdbx_seq_one_letter_code
_entity_poly.pdbx_strand_id
1 'polypeptide(L)'
;MGKLIWLMGPSGSGKDSLLTALRQQEHAQLLVAHRYITRAANAGNENHVALSEQEFFTRAGHNLLALSWHANGFYYGVGVEIDLWLNGGFDVVVNGSRAHLPQAQARYGTALLPVCLQVSPTILRQRLQARGRESETEIAARLERAARYAPFDCHTLNNDGSLRQSVDTLLTLMGRKEPRHVCL
;
A
#
# COMPACT_ATOMS: atom_id res chain seq x y z
N MET A 1 7.34 -10.23 -17.22
CA MET A 1 7.62 -9.82 -15.83
C MET A 1 6.45 -8.99 -15.36
N GLY A 2 5.91 -9.29 -14.18
CA GLY A 2 4.82 -8.52 -13.59
C GLY A 2 5.27 -7.13 -13.14
N LYS A 3 4.31 -6.32 -12.71
CA LYS A 3 4.50 -4.97 -12.18
C LYS A 3 4.47 -4.97 -10.66
N LEU A 4 5.31 -4.13 -10.06
CA LEU A 4 5.26 -3.82 -8.63
C LEU A 4 4.42 -2.55 -8.43
N ILE A 5 3.20 -2.71 -7.92
CA ILE A 5 2.30 -1.61 -7.62
C ILE A 5 2.66 -1.06 -6.24
N TRP A 6 3.26 0.12 -6.21
CA TRP A 6 3.66 0.80 -4.99
C TRP A 6 2.56 1.75 -4.52
N LEU A 7 1.66 1.25 -3.68
CA LEU A 7 0.47 1.98 -3.23
C LEU A 7 0.81 2.91 -2.07
N MET A 8 0.72 4.21 -2.32
CA MET A 8 0.94 5.29 -1.38
C MET A 8 -0.36 6.05 -1.10
N GLY A 9 -0.40 6.82 -0.02
CA GLY A 9 -1.53 7.68 0.30
C GLY A 9 -1.43 8.19 1.74
N PRO A 10 -2.12 9.30 2.07
CA PRO A 10 -2.13 9.83 3.43
C PRO A 10 -2.81 8.84 4.40
N SER A 11 -2.50 8.95 5.69
CA SER A 11 -3.23 8.19 6.72
C SER A 11 -4.72 8.56 6.67
N GLY A 12 -5.60 7.55 6.65
CA GLY A 12 -7.05 7.76 6.49
C GLY A 12 -7.54 7.76 5.04
N SER A 13 -6.65 7.67 4.05
CA SER A 13 -7.02 7.56 2.62
C SER A 13 -7.77 6.27 2.25
N GLY A 14 -7.84 5.28 3.16
CA GLY A 14 -8.46 3.98 2.88
C GLY A 14 -7.52 2.93 2.28
N LYS A 15 -6.20 3.18 2.30
CA LYS A 15 -5.18 2.25 1.78
C LYS A 15 -5.30 0.84 2.35
N ASP A 16 -5.35 0.69 3.67
CA ASP A 16 -5.44 -0.63 4.30
C ASP A 16 -6.77 -1.32 3.95
N SER A 17 -7.88 -0.57 3.86
CA SER A 17 -9.16 -1.10 3.39
C SER A 17 -9.09 -1.60 1.96
N LEU A 18 -8.43 -0.86 1.06
CA LEU A 18 -8.26 -1.27 -0.34
C LEU A 18 -7.41 -2.54 -0.45
N LEU A 19 -6.32 -2.61 0.30
CA LEU A 19 -5.47 -3.81 0.35
C LEU A 19 -6.18 -5.02 0.96
N THR A 20 -7.09 -4.80 1.92
CA THR A 20 -7.94 -5.87 2.47
C THR A 20 -8.97 -6.34 1.45
N ALA A 21 -9.63 -5.42 0.74
CA ALA A 21 -10.58 -5.79 -0.31
C ALA A 21 -9.93 -6.60 -1.44
N LEU A 22 -8.74 -6.20 -1.88
CA LEU A 22 -7.96 -6.96 -2.87
C LEU A 22 -7.59 -8.38 -2.40
N ARG A 23 -7.44 -8.60 -1.09
CA ARG A 23 -7.16 -9.94 -0.54
C ARG A 23 -8.41 -10.82 -0.42
N GLN A 24 -9.60 -10.21 -0.38
CA GLN A 24 -10.87 -10.92 -0.24
C GLN A 24 -11.40 -11.44 -1.58
N GLN A 25 -10.78 -11.05 -2.69
CA GLN A 25 -11.14 -11.46 -4.03
C GLN A 25 -10.03 -12.30 -4.64
N GLU A 26 -10.40 -13.30 -5.44
CA GLU A 26 -9.42 -14.04 -6.24
C GLU A 26 -9.05 -13.22 -7.47
N HIS A 27 -7.75 -13.03 -7.66
CA HIS A 27 -7.21 -12.37 -8.85
C HIS A 27 -6.11 -13.25 -9.45
N ALA A 28 -6.38 -13.85 -10.62
CA ALA A 28 -5.55 -14.91 -11.20
C ALA A 28 -4.05 -14.60 -11.35
N GLN A 29 -3.65 -13.32 -11.42
CA GLN A 29 -2.24 -12.92 -11.56
C GLN A 29 -1.89 -11.70 -10.69
N LEU A 30 -2.60 -11.44 -9.60
CA LEU A 30 -2.35 -10.31 -8.71
C LEU A 30 -2.20 -10.80 -7.27
N LEU A 31 -1.10 -10.40 -6.64
CA LEU A 31 -0.80 -10.72 -5.25
C LEU A 31 -0.68 -9.43 -4.45
N VAL A 32 -1.06 -9.49 -3.17
CA VAL A 32 -0.81 -8.39 -2.24
C VAL A 32 0.25 -8.82 -1.23
N ALA A 33 1.44 -8.24 -1.31
CA ALA A 33 2.54 -8.62 -0.44
C ALA A 33 2.25 -8.26 1.02
N HIS A 34 2.73 -9.10 1.92
CA HIS A 34 2.88 -8.72 3.32
C HIS A 34 4.08 -7.80 3.47
N ARG A 35 4.03 -6.94 4.49
CA ARG A 35 5.21 -6.26 5.00
C ARG A 35 5.72 -6.98 6.24
N TYR A 36 7.03 -6.96 6.43
CA TYR A 36 7.69 -7.37 7.66
C TYR A 36 7.91 -6.12 8.50
N ILE A 37 7.33 -6.02 9.70
CA ILE A 37 7.34 -4.78 10.49
C ILE A 37 7.70 -5.09 11.93
N THR A 38 8.48 -4.24 12.59
CA THR A 38 8.82 -4.41 14.01
C THR A 38 7.74 -3.95 14.98
N ARG A 39 6.60 -3.50 14.45
CA ARG A 39 5.42 -3.15 15.22
C ARG A 39 4.68 -4.43 15.60
N ALA A 40 4.07 -4.45 16.79
CA ALA A 40 3.25 -5.57 17.23
C ALA A 40 2.08 -5.82 16.27
N ALA A 41 1.79 -7.10 16.00
CA ALA A 41 0.76 -7.52 15.05
C ALA A 41 -0.64 -6.98 15.39
N ASN A 42 -0.95 -6.79 16.68
CA ASN A 42 -2.24 -6.32 17.17
C ASN A 42 -2.35 -4.79 17.29
N ALA A 43 -1.30 -4.03 17.00
CA ALA A 43 -1.27 -2.57 17.22
C ALA A 43 -1.94 -1.75 16.09
N GLY A 44 -2.55 -2.38 15.10
CA GLY A 44 -3.19 -1.68 13.99
C GLY A 44 -3.99 -2.57 13.05
N ASN A 45 -4.56 -1.94 12.01
CA ASN A 45 -5.42 -2.60 11.03
C ASN A 45 -4.66 -3.16 9.81
N GLU A 46 -3.33 -3.18 9.86
CA GLU A 46 -2.54 -3.69 8.74
C GLU A 46 -2.26 -5.19 8.89
N ASN A 47 -2.61 -5.97 7.88
CA ASN A 47 -2.18 -7.36 7.75
C ASN A 47 -0.69 -7.42 7.38
N HIS A 48 0.18 -7.59 8.39
CA HIS A 48 1.63 -7.62 8.26
C HIS A 48 2.23 -8.77 9.09
N VAL A 49 3.45 -9.16 8.75
CA VAL A 49 4.25 -10.09 9.55
C VAL A 49 5.02 -9.27 10.59
N ALA A 50 4.69 -9.45 11.87
CA ALA A 50 5.40 -8.80 12.96
C ALA A 50 6.74 -9.52 13.22
N LEU A 51 7.83 -8.75 13.30
CA LEU A 51 9.16 -9.24 13.64
C LEU A 51 9.68 -8.55 14.90
N SER A 52 10.61 -9.20 15.60
CA SER A 52 11.49 -8.45 16.52
C SER A 52 12.48 -7.60 15.73
N GLU A 53 13.07 -6.57 16.36
CA GLU A 53 14.15 -5.81 15.72
C GLU A 53 15.35 -6.69 15.41
N GLN A 54 15.73 -7.58 16.32
CA GLN A 54 16.84 -8.52 16.13
C GLN A 54 16.62 -9.37 14.87
N GLU A 55 15.43 -9.96 14.73
CA GLU A 55 15.09 -10.77 13.56
C GLU A 55 15.04 -9.93 12.28
N PHE A 56 14.49 -8.71 12.34
CA PHE A 56 14.46 -7.80 11.21
C PHE A 56 15.86 -7.53 10.67
N PHE A 57 16.82 -7.22 11.57
CA PHE A 57 18.20 -6.94 11.19
C PHE A 57 18.94 -8.18 10.70
N THR A 58 18.67 -9.36 11.25
CA THR A 58 19.17 -10.62 10.66
C THR A 58 18.67 -10.76 9.22
N ARG A 59 17.37 -10.64 8.96
CA ARG A 59 16.82 -10.76 7.60
C ARG A 59 17.37 -9.71 6.64
N ALA A 60 17.51 -8.46 7.09
CA ALA A 60 18.08 -7.38 6.29
C ALA A 60 19.56 -7.64 5.96
N GLY A 61 20.37 -8.04 6.94
CA GLY A 61 21.80 -8.34 6.75
C GLY A 61 22.07 -9.53 5.84
N HIS A 62 21.11 -10.44 5.71
CA HIS A 62 21.16 -11.59 4.81
C HIS A 62 20.45 -11.35 3.45
N ASN A 63 20.09 -10.11 3.11
CA ASN A 63 19.39 -9.74 1.86
C ASN A 63 18.05 -10.47 1.65
N LEU A 64 17.37 -10.84 2.73
CA LEU A 64 16.03 -11.47 2.68
C LEU A 64 14.90 -10.44 2.52
N LEU A 65 15.25 -9.15 2.53
CA LEU A 65 14.33 -8.04 2.25
C LEU A 65 14.76 -7.36 0.95
N ALA A 66 13.83 -7.27 0.00
CA ALA A 66 14.01 -6.52 -1.24
C ALA A 66 14.07 -5.00 -1.01
N LEU A 67 13.26 -4.51 -0.08
CA LEU A 67 13.20 -3.11 0.33
C LEU A 67 13.08 -3.06 1.85
N SER A 68 13.76 -2.10 2.49
CA SER A 68 13.64 -1.87 3.92
C SER A 68 13.82 -0.40 4.26
N TRP A 69 13.10 0.07 5.28
CA TRP A 69 13.18 1.44 5.76
C TRP A 69 12.74 1.59 7.22
N HIS A 70 13.10 2.72 7.83
CA HIS A 70 12.67 3.11 9.18
C HIS A 70 11.70 4.29 9.13
N ALA A 71 10.59 4.21 9.87
CA ALA A 71 9.61 5.30 9.97
C ALA A 71 8.77 5.17 11.25
N ASN A 72 8.37 6.29 11.84
CA ASN A 72 7.47 6.30 13.02
C ASN A 72 7.95 5.35 14.16
N GLY A 73 9.26 5.20 14.36
CA GLY A 73 9.85 4.35 15.40
C GLY A 73 9.80 2.84 15.12
N PHE A 74 9.50 2.42 13.89
CA PHE A 74 9.50 1.01 13.49
C PHE A 74 10.27 0.79 12.19
N TYR A 75 10.76 -0.43 12.01
CA TYR A 75 11.34 -0.90 10.77
C TYR A 75 10.29 -1.60 9.93
N TYR A 76 10.35 -1.37 8.62
CA TYR A 76 9.46 -1.93 7.62
C TYR A 76 10.30 -2.59 6.54
N GLY A 77 9.85 -3.75 6.09
CA GLY A 77 10.50 -4.53 5.05
C GLY A 77 9.48 -5.10 4.09
N VAL A 78 9.90 -5.25 2.83
CA VAL A 78 9.22 -6.05 1.82
C VAL A 78 10.16 -7.20 1.51
N GLY A 79 9.71 -8.43 1.69
CA GLY A 79 10.58 -9.60 1.54
C GLY A 79 10.99 -9.83 0.09
N VAL A 80 12.13 -10.51 -0.09
CA VAL A 80 12.70 -10.78 -1.42
C VAL A 80 11.83 -11.72 -2.27
N GLU A 81 10.88 -12.42 -1.68
CA GLU A 81 9.92 -13.28 -2.38
C GLU A 81 9.13 -12.55 -3.48
N ILE A 82 8.96 -11.22 -3.38
CA ILE A 82 8.29 -10.44 -4.41
C ILE A 82 9.02 -10.52 -5.76
N ASP A 83 10.34 -10.70 -5.76
CA ASP A 83 11.12 -10.79 -7.00
C ASP A 83 10.79 -12.09 -7.74
N LEU A 84 10.57 -13.19 -7.01
CA LEU A 84 10.12 -14.46 -7.59
C LEU A 84 8.73 -14.34 -8.19
N TRP A 85 7.81 -13.66 -7.50
CA TRP A 85 6.44 -13.46 -7.99
C TRP A 85 6.42 -12.60 -9.26
N LEU A 86 7.17 -11.50 -9.28
CA LEU A 86 7.30 -10.61 -10.43
C LEU A 86 7.89 -11.37 -11.64
N ASN A 87 8.92 -12.18 -11.41
CA ASN A 87 9.51 -13.02 -12.45
C ASN A 87 8.54 -14.10 -12.96
N GLY A 88 7.69 -14.63 -12.08
CA GLY A 88 6.59 -15.54 -12.42
C GLY A 88 5.42 -14.87 -13.17
N GLY A 89 5.47 -13.56 -13.41
CA GLY A 89 4.44 -12.82 -14.15
C GLY A 89 3.29 -12.29 -13.28
N PHE A 90 3.38 -12.42 -11.96
CA PHE A 90 2.39 -11.84 -11.05
C PHE A 90 2.65 -10.35 -10.87
N ASP A 91 1.59 -9.56 -10.96
CA ASP A 91 1.61 -8.20 -10.44
C ASP A 91 1.55 -8.27 -8.91
N VAL A 92 2.32 -7.41 -8.23
CA VAL A 92 2.43 -7.42 -6.77
C VAL A 92 2.08 -6.04 -6.23
N VAL A 93 1.04 -5.95 -5.41
CA VAL A 93 0.66 -4.71 -4.72
C VAL A 93 1.34 -4.68 -3.35
N VAL A 94 2.03 -3.57 -3.08
CA VAL A 94 2.72 -3.32 -1.82
C VAL A 94 2.16 -2.07 -1.16
N ASN A 95 1.98 -2.14 0.16
CA ASN A 95 1.73 -0.99 1.01
C ASN A 95 2.99 -0.08 1.06
N GLY A 96 3.10 0.83 0.11
CA GLY A 96 4.28 1.65 -0.11
C GLY A 96 4.40 2.85 0.82
N SER A 97 5.65 3.33 0.94
CA SER A 97 6.02 4.58 1.60
C SER A 97 6.48 5.61 0.56
N ARG A 98 5.95 6.82 0.64
CA ARG A 98 6.35 7.93 -0.25
C ARG A 98 7.82 8.28 -0.11
N ALA A 99 8.30 8.39 1.13
CA ALA A 99 9.68 8.76 1.41
C ALA A 99 10.69 7.73 0.85
N HIS A 100 10.22 6.51 0.54
CA HIS A 100 11.04 5.41 0.05
C HIS A 100 10.67 5.00 -1.38
N LEU A 101 9.86 5.81 -2.08
CA LEU A 101 9.62 5.64 -3.51
C LEU A 101 10.93 5.67 -4.32
N PRO A 102 11.91 6.56 -4.05
CA PRO A 102 13.19 6.54 -4.78
C PRO A 102 13.95 5.21 -4.66
N GLN A 103 13.89 4.57 -3.49
CA GLN A 103 14.51 3.25 -3.28
C GLN A 103 13.81 2.17 -4.12
N ALA A 104 12.48 2.20 -4.19
CA ALA A 104 11.71 1.29 -5.04
C ALA A 104 11.97 1.56 -6.54
N GLN A 105 12.07 2.83 -6.94
CA GLN A 105 12.41 3.22 -8.32
C GLN A 105 13.79 2.72 -8.73
N ALA A 106 14.79 2.90 -7.85
CA ALA A 106 16.15 2.44 -8.11
C ALA A 106 16.23 0.91 -8.28
N ARG A 107 15.46 0.14 -7.51
CA ARG A 107 15.47 -1.33 -7.57
C ARG A 107 14.66 -1.89 -8.73
N TYR A 108 13.47 -1.37 -8.99
CA TYR A 108 12.49 -1.99 -9.89
C TYR A 108 12.34 -1.29 -11.24
N GLY A 109 12.85 -0.06 -11.38
CA GLY A 109 12.85 0.68 -12.65
C GLY A 109 11.49 0.67 -13.34
N THR A 110 11.46 0.21 -14.59
CA THR A 110 10.24 0.17 -15.42
C THR A 110 9.20 -0.86 -14.96
N ALA A 111 9.55 -1.77 -14.05
CA ALA A 111 8.58 -2.69 -13.45
C ALA A 111 7.75 -2.04 -12.34
N LEU A 112 8.17 -0.88 -11.82
CA LEU A 112 7.44 -0.15 -10.79
C LEU A 112 6.24 0.62 -11.37
N LEU A 113 5.10 0.53 -10.70
CA LEU A 113 3.93 1.38 -10.92
C LEU A 113 3.59 2.12 -9.62
N PRO A 114 4.06 3.37 -9.44
CA PRO A 114 3.71 4.17 -8.27
C PRO A 114 2.25 4.63 -8.36
N VAL A 115 1.46 4.36 -7.31
CA VAL A 115 0.04 4.75 -7.23
C VAL A 115 -0.20 5.56 -5.97
N CYS A 116 -0.76 6.75 -6.12
CA CYS A 116 -1.10 7.67 -5.04
C CYS A 116 -2.62 7.67 -4.82
N LEU A 117 -3.06 7.05 -3.73
CA LEU A 117 -4.44 7.05 -3.27
C LEU A 117 -4.80 8.44 -2.74
N GLN A 118 -5.78 9.06 -3.36
CA GLN A 118 -6.31 10.37 -2.99
C GLN A 118 -7.72 10.26 -2.44
N VAL A 119 -8.03 11.17 -1.53
CA VAL A 119 -9.35 11.36 -0.96
C VAL A 119 -9.52 12.85 -0.73
N SER A 120 -10.68 13.37 -1.08
CA SER A 120 -11.05 14.76 -0.85
C SER A 120 -10.97 15.09 0.66
N PRO A 121 -10.62 16.32 1.04
CA PRO A 121 -10.52 16.72 2.44
C PRO A 121 -11.82 16.47 3.23
N THR A 122 -12.97 16.65 2.58
CA THR A 122 -14.30 16.43 3.19
C THR A 122 -14.51 14.97 3.55
N ILE A 123 -14.27 14.05 2.61
CA ILE A 123 -14.41 12.61 2.85
C ILE A 123 -13.36 12.12 3.84
N LEU A 124 -12.12 12.63 3.76
CA LEU A 124 -11.07 12.29 4.72
C LEU A 124 -11.47 12.68 6.14
N ARG A 125 -12.00 13.90 6.35
CA ARG A 125 -12.50 14.34 7.65
C ARG A 125 -13.58 13.40 8.17
N GLN A 126 -14.60 13.10 7.35
CA GLN A 126 -15.70 12.20 7.74
C GLN A 126 -15.18 10.82 8.16
N ARG A 127 -14.22 10.26 7.42
CA ARG A 127 -13.60 8.95 7.75
C ARG A 127 -12.80 8.99 9.05
N LEU A 128 -12.05 10.07 9.29
CA LEU A 128 -11.28 10.26 10.52
C LEU A 128 -12.21 10.42 11.74
N GLN A 129 -13.32 11.14 11.60
CA GLN A 129 -14.33 11.27 12.65
C GLN A 129 -15.03 9.93 12.92
N ALA A 130 -15.47 9.23 11.88
CA ALA A 130 -16.21 7.98 11.99
C ALA A 130 -15.44 6.86 12.71
N ARG A 131 -14.10 6.84 12.63
CA ARG A 131 -13.29 5.83 13.35
C ARG A 131 -13.08 6.15 14.83
N GLY A 132 -13.32 7.39 15.27
CA GLY A 132 -13.31 7.79 16.68
C GLY A 132 -11.98 7.66 17.42
N ARG A 133 -10.84 7.65 16.71
CA ARG A 133 -9.50 7.47 17.32
C ARG A 133 -8.73 8.78 17.52
N GLU A 134 -9.28 9.90 17.05
CA GLU A 134 -8.64 11.21 17.06
C GLU A 134 -9.59 12.27 17.61
N SER A 135 -9.01 13.24 18.31
CA SER A 135 -9.61 14.53 18.62
C SER A 135 -9.69 15.44 17.39
N GLU A 136 -10.54 16.48 17.45
CA GLU A 136 -10.69 17.45 16.35
C GLU A 136 -9.37 18.14 15.96
N THR A 137 -8.49 18.43 16.93
CA THR A 137 -7.18 19.02 16.66
C THR A 137 -6.25 18.06 15.92
N GLU A 138 -6.27 16.77 16.27
CA GLU A 138 -5.51 15.73 15.57
C GLU A 138 -6.06 15.48 14.16
N ILE A 139 -7.39 15.54 13.97
CA ILE A 139 -8.03 15.47 12.66
C ILE A 139 -7.58 16.64 11.78
N ALA A 140 -7.60 17.88 12.30
CA ALA A 140 -7.14 19.06 11.58
C ALA A 140 -5.66 18.91 11.15
N ALA A 141 -4.78 18.48 12.06
CA ALA A 141 -3.36 18.26 11.77
C ALA A 141 -3.14 17.17 10.70
N ARG A 142 -3.97 16.13 10.68
CA ARG A 142 -3.94 15.08 9.64
C ARG A 142 -4.41 15.61 8.29
N LEU A 143 -5.47 16.43 8.27
CA LEU A 143 -5.96 17.06 7.04
C LEU A 143 -4.93 18.01 6.44
N GLU A 144 -4.25 18.84 7.24
CA GLU A 144 -3.16 19.68 6.74
C GLU A 144 -1.99 18.87 6.18
N ARG A 145 -1.62 17.78 6.87
CA ARG A 145 -0.57 16.87 6.39
C ARG A 145 -0.97 16.22 5.06
N ALA A 146 -2.25 15.88 4.89
CA ALA A 146 -2.80 15.37 3.64
C ALA A 146 -2.88 16.46 2.57
N ALA A 147 -3.17 17.72 2.89
CA ALA A 147 -3.19 18.82 1.93
C ALA A 147 -1.78 19.14 1.39
N ARG A 148 -0.74 18.98 2.21
CA ARG A 148 0.67 19.02 1.77
C ARG A 148 1.07 17.81 0.90
N TYR A 149 0.17 16.87 0.66
CA TYR A 149 0.41 15.72 -0.22
C TYR A 149 0.17 16.11 -1.69
N ALA A 150 1.22 16.59 -2.35
CA ALA A 150 1.25 16.66 -3.80
C ALA A 150 1.72 15.30 -4.34
N PRO A 151 0.89 14.55 -5.11
CA PRO A 151 1.38 13.38 -5.83
C PRO A 151 2.42 13.85 -6.85
N PHE A 152 3.61 13.25 -6.81
CA PHE A 152 4.65 13.44 -7.80
C PHE A 152 5.14 12.06 -8.26
N ASP A 153 5.41 11.92 -9.55
CA ASP A 153 5.83 10.66 -10.19
C ASP A 153 4.94 9.44 -9.87
N CYS A 154 3.63 9.65 -9.75
CA CYS A 154 2.68 8.56 -9.48
C CYS A 154 1.34 8.75 -10.17
N HIS A 155 0.70 7.62 -10.49
CA HIS A 155 -0.68 7.60 -10.94
C HIS A 155 -1.60 7.93 -9.78
N THR A 156 -2.57 8.81 -10.03
CA THR A 156 -3.57 9.16 -9.01
C THR A 156 -4.73 8.16 -9.04
N LEU A 157 -5.14 7.70 -7.85
CA LEU A 157 -6.31 6.84 -7.66
C LEU A 157 -7.27 7.51 -6.69
N ASN A 158 -8.45 7.91 -7.15
CA ASN A 158 -9.48 8.52 -6.30
C ASN A 158 -10.19 7.44 -5.45
N ASN A 159 -10.30 7.70 -4.15
CA ASN A 159 -11.03 6.87 -3.18
C ASN A 159 -12.07 7.67 -2.39
N ASP A 160 -12.75 8.63 -3.02
CA ASP A 160 -13.92 9.32 -2.47
C ASP A 160 -15.17 8.44 -2.50
N GLY A 161 -15.30 7.62 -3.56
CA GLY A 161 -16.42 6.73 -3.78
C GLY A 161 -16.39 5.45 -2.95
N SER A 162 -17.08 4.42 -3.46
CA SER A 162 -17.08 3.10 -2.84
C SER A 162 -15.74 2.39 -3.01
N LEU A 163 -15.41 1.51 -2.07
CA LEU A 163 -14.18 0.73 -2.11
C LEU A 163 -14.08 -0.13 -3.38
N ARG A 164 -15.22 -0.66 -3.85
CA ARG A 164 -15.32 -1.42 -5.09
C ARG A 164 -14.88 -0.60 -6.31
N GLN A 165 -15.37 0.64 -6.44
CA GLN A 165 -14.97 1.52 -7.53
C GLN A 165 -13.46 1.79 -7.54
N SER A 166 -12.85 1.93 -6.35
CA SER A 166 -11.40 2.12 -6.25
C SER A 166 -10.61 0.85 -6.60
N VAL A 167 -11.12 -0.35 -6.28
CA VAL A 167 -10.54 -1.62 -6.76
C VAL A 167 -10.60 -1.68 -8.28
N ASP A 168 -11.78 -1.45 -8.87
CA ASP A 168 -11.98 -1.53 -10.33
C ASP A 168 -11.09 -0.52 -11.08
N THR A 169 -10.94 0.69 -10.52
CA THR A 169 -10.07 1.73 -11.08
C THR A 169 -8.60 1.34 -10.97
N LEU A 170 -8.16 0.75 -9.85
CA LEU A 170 -6.80 0.26 -9.69
C LEU A 170 -6.48 -0.85 -10.70
N LEU A 171 -7.39 -1.82 -10.88
CA LEU A 171 -7.22 -2.89 -11.87
C LEU A 171 -7.11 -2.31 -13.28
N THR A 172 -7.95 -1.32 -13.61
CA THR A 172 -7.88 -0.62 -14.91
C THR A 172 -6.54 0.09 -15.10
N LEU A 173 -6.00 0.76 -14.06
CA LEU A 173 -4.67 1.40 -14.10
C LEU A 173 -3.54 0.39 -14.34
N MET A 174 -3.70 -0.84 -13.84
CA MET A 174 -2.77 -1.93 -14.10
C MET A 174 -2.90 -2.52 -15.51
N GLY A 175 -3.81 -2.00 -16.34
CA GLY A 175 -4.11 -2.55 -17.67
C GLY A 175 -4.96 -3.83 -17.62
N ARG A 176 -5.58 -4.13 -16.47
CA ARG A 176 -6.46 -5.30 -16.28
C ARG A 176 -7.91 -4.85 -16.47
N LYS A 177 -8.60 -5.48 -17.41
CA LYS A 177 -10.08 -5.56 -17.38
C LYS A 177 -10.41 -6.90 -16.75
N GLU A 178 -11.25 -6.90 -15.71
CA GLU A 178 -11.77 -8.18 -15.21
C GLU A 178 -12.41 -8.95 -16.38
N PRO A 179 -12.20 -10.27 -16.48
CA PRO A 179 -13.11 -11.07 -17.26
C PRO A 179 -14.48 -10.85 -16.64
N ARG A 180 -15.44 -10.33 -17.43
CA ARG A 180 -16.84 -10.25 -17.00
C ARG A 180 -17.19 -11.61 -16.44
N HIS A 181 -17.54 -11.68 -15.16
CA HIS A 181 -18.18 -12.87 -14.63
C HIS A 181 -19.41 -13.15 -15.51
N VAL A 182 -19.28 -14.14 -16.38
CA VAL A 182 -20.43 -14.79 -16.97
C VAL A 182 -21.02 -15.56 -15.80
N CYS A 183 -22.10 -15.03 -15.22
CA CYS A 183 -22.98 -15.83 -14.39
C CYS A 183 -23.38 -17.05 -15.23
N LEU A 184 -22.96 -18.23 -14.78
CA LEU A 184 -23.59 -19.50 -15.14
C LEU A 184 -24.74 -19.75 -14.17
#